data_AF-A0A3D6BXD2-F1
#
_entry.id   AF-A0A3D6BXD2-F1
#
_cell.length_a   1.000
_cell.length_b   1.000
_cell.length_c   1.000
_cell.angle_alpha   90.00
_cell.angle_beta   90.00
_cell.angle_gamma   90.00
#
_symmetry.space_group_name_H-M   'P 1'
#
loop_
_entity.id
_entity.type
_entity.pdbx_description
1 polymer ?
#
loop_
_entity_poly.entity_id
_entity_poly.type
_entity_poly.pdbx_seq_one_letter_code
_entity_poly.pdbx_strand_id
1 'polypeptide(L)'
;ETPAELPMAISAARSQQFRWNKGGAENFRKMAWKLVKNKHISAKTKAHGLLHLLNSTMFLNIFIVAVLSIPMLYIKNEYESLKPYFYVMSFFVVSSIIFFVCYWFMYKKIYGNSLKDFIEYLGMFFTFFSIAMGFSLHNSVAVLEGHFGKRSDFVRTPKFNINSLSDSWKNNKYLSKKIPIYVLFEGLLTLYFGFGMYSAFVVGNQGGDFGLFPFHLMLFLGFGYVFFKSVTSSV
;
A
#
# COMPACT_ATOMS: atom_id res chain seq x y z
N GLU A 1 -14.74 1.79 -21.82
CA GLU A 1 -14.23 0.86 -20.79
C GLU A 1 -13.72 -0.39 -21.49
N THR A 2 -12.55 -0.90 -21.10
CA THR A 2 -12.11 -2.22 -21.55
C THR A 2 -12.44 -3.17 -20.40
N PRO A 3 -13.39 -4.10 -20.52
CA PRO A 3 -13.80 -4.95 -19.41
C PRO A 3 -12.68 -5.96 -19.13
N ALA A 4 -11.72 -5.55 -18.30
CA ALA A 4 -10.65 -6.42 -17.84
C ALA A 4 -11.15 -7.15 -16.58
N GLU A 5 -11.11 -8.48 -16.61
CA GLU A 5 -11.39 -9.31 -15.44
C GLU A 5 -10.46 -8.89 -14.27
N LEU A 6 -11.06 -8.28 -13.25
CA LEU A 6 -10.38 -7.93 -12.00
C LEU A 6 -10.14 -9.19 -11.16
N PRO A 7 -9.08 -9.23 -10.35
CA PRO A 7 -8.81 -10.40 -9.51
C PRO A 7 -9.95 -10.64 -8.52
N MET A 8 -10.60 -11.80 -8.64
CA MET A 8 -11.69 -12.22 -7.75
C MET A 8 -11.20 -12.81 -6.42
N ALA A 9 -9.94 -13.22 -6.37
CA ALA A 9 -9.29 -13.82 -5.21
C ALA A 9 -8.09 -12.98 -4.73
N ILE A 10 -7.87 -12.91 -3.41
CA ILE A 10 -6.76 -12.15 -2.83
C ILE A 10 -5.40 -12.71 -3.27
N SER A 11 -5.28 -14.01 -3.49
CA SER A 11 -4.09 -14.67 -4.02
C SER A 11 -3.77 -14.22 -5.46
N ALA A 12 -4.80 -14.08 -6.30
CA ALA A 12 -4.65 -13.55 -7.66
C ALA A 12 -4.25 -12.07 -7.65
N ALA A 13 -4.87 -11.26 -6.77
CA ALA A 13 -4.52 -9.85 -6.58
C ALA A 13 -3.04 -9.70 -6.16
N ARG A 14 -2.59 -10.51 -5.20
CA ARG A 14 -1.18 -10.54 -4.76
C ARG A 14 -0.20 -10.89 -5.85
N SER A 15 -0.49 -11.92 -6.64
CA SER A 15 0.37 -12.30 -7.77
C SER A 15 0.45 -11.16 -8.79
N GLN A 16 -0.67 -10.49 -9.06
CA GLN A 16 -0.70 -9.34 -9.96
C GLN A 16 0.14 -8.18 -9.42
N GLN A 17 -0.10 -7.78 -8.17
CA GLN A 17 0.61 -6.70 -7.50
C GLN A 17 2.11 -6.97 -7.40
N PHE A 18 2.51 -8.22 -7.09
CA PHE A 18 3.94 -8.60 -7.05
C PHE A 18 4.60 -8.38 -8.41
N ARG A 19 3.99 -8.89 -9.49
CA ARG A 19 4.55 -8.75 -10.84
C ARG A 19 4.66 -7.30 -11.28
N TRP A 20 3.62 -6.50 -11.03
CA TRP A 20 3.63 -5.07 -11.39
C TRP A 20 4.71 -4.30 -10.64
N ASN A 21 4.83 -4.51 -9.32
CA ASN A 21 5.80 -3.79 -8.52
C ASN A 21 7.25 -4.23 -8.78
N LYS A 22 7.48 -5.53 -8.95
CA LYS A 22 8.79 -6.05 -9.34
C LYS A 22 9.21 -5.55 -10.72
N GLY A 23 8.32 -5.67 -11.72
CA GLY A 23 8.59 -5.20 -13.08
C GLY A 23 8.84 -3.70 -13.15
N GLY A 24 8.13 -2.89 -12.36
CA GLY A 24 8.39 -1.46 -12.22
C GLY A 24 9.78 -1.16 -11.67
N ALA A 25 10.20 -1.86 -10.61
CA ALA A 25 11.55 -1.73 -10.04
C ALA A 25 12.66 -2.21 -11.01
N GLU A 26 12.44 -3.30 -11.74
CA GLU A 26 13.35 -3.76 -12.80
C GLU A 26 13.45 -2.74 -13.96
N ASN A 27 12.33 -2.12 -14.33
CA ASN A 27 12.30 -1.05 -15.33
C ASN A 27 13.08 0.18 -14.86
N PHE A 28 12.94 0.57 -13.59
CA PHE A 28 13.76 1.62 -13.00
C PHE A 28 15.26 1.31 -13.16
N ARG A 29 15.72 0.12 -12.78
CA ARG A 29 17.13 -0.26 -12.94
C ARG A 29 17.61 -0.21 -14.38
N LYS A 30 16.77 -0.68 -15.31
CA LYS A 30 17.09 -0.74 -16.74
C LYS A 30 17.16 0.65 -17.39
N MET A 31 16.28 1.56 -16.97
CA MET A 31 16.03 2.82 -17.68
C MET A 31 16.58 4.07 -16.97
N ALA A 32 16.74 4.07 -15.64
CA ALA A 32 17.14 5.26 -14.89
C ALA A 32 18.47 5.85 -15.40
N TRP A 33 19.50 5.04 -15.56
CA TRP A 33 20.79 5.50 -16.07
C TRP A 33 20.74 5.95 -17.53
N LYS A 34 19.91 5.32 -18.36
CA LYS A 34 19.72 5.73 -19.77
C LYS A 34 19.04 7.09 -19.85
N LEU A 35 18.04 7.32 -19.00
CA LEU A 35 17.33 8.59 -18.89
C LEU A 35 18.28 9.71 -18.44
N VAL A 36 19.04 9.48 -17.37
CA VAL A 36 19.97 10.49 -16.82
C VAL A 36 21.05 10.87 -17.84
N LYS A 37 21.63 9.89 -18.54
CA LYS A 37 22.71 10.10 -19.52
C LYS A 37 22.25 10.71 -20.85
N ASN A 38 20.95 10.73 -21.14
CA ASN A 38 20.45 11.27 -22.41
C ASN A 38 20.70 12.79 -22.50
N LYS A 39 21.48 13.22 -23.50
CA LYS A 39 21.85 14.63 -23.71
C LYS A 39 20.74 15.46 -24.39
N HIS A 40 19.75 14.81 -24.99
CA HIS A 40 18.70 15.45 -25.81
C HIS A 40 17.43 15.78 -25.02
N ILE A 41 17.39 15.50 -23.72
CA ILE A 41 16.23 15.77 -22.87
C ILE A 41 16.57 16.72 -21.74
N SER A 42 15.62 17.60 -21.41
CA SER A 42 15.79 18.61 -20.36
C SER A 42 15.94 17.96 -18.98
N ALA A 43 16.61 18.66 -18.05
CA ALA A 43 16.74 18.22 -16.67
C ALA A 43 15.38 18.01 -15.98
N LYS A 44 14.39 18.87 -16.29
CA LYS A 44 13.02 18.75 -15.78
C LYS A 44 12.39 17.42 -16.22
N THR A 45 12.47 17.09 -17.50
CA THR A 45 11.93 15.83 -18.02
C THR A 45 12.63 14.62 -17.41
N LYS A 46 13.95 14.70 -17.19
CA LYS A 46 14.70 13.64 -16.47
C LYS A 46 14.18 13.44 -15.05
N ALA A 47 13.95 14.53 -14.30
CA ALA A 47 13.44 14.45 -12.94
C ALA A 47 12.05 13.81 -12.89
N HIS A 48 11.11 14.27 -13.72
CA HIS A 48 9.77 13.66 -13.81
C HIS A 48 9.83 12.19 -14.22
N GLY A 49 10.67 11.84 -15.20
CA GLY A 49 10.83 10.46 -15.65
C GLY A 49 11.42 9.55 -14.57
N LEU A 50 12.41 10.02 -13.79
CA LEU A 50 12.97 9.27 -12.66
C LEU A 50 11.91 9.04 -11.56
N LEU A 51 11.17 10.08 -11.19
CA LEU A 51 10.08 9.98 -10.21
C LEU A 51 9.01 9.00 -10.68
N HIS A 52 8.65 9.04 -11.97
CA HIS A 52 7.70 8.10 -12.56
C HIS A 52 8.20 6.66 -12.51
N LEU A 53 9.48 6.42 -12.82
CA LEU A 53 10.07 5.08 -12.72
C LEU A 53 10.10 4.55 -11.28
N LEU A 54 10.15 5.44 -10.27
CA LEU A 54 10.13 5.08 -8.86
C LEU A 54 8.73 4.76 -8.31
N ASN A 55 7.67 4.81 -9.13
CA ASN A 55 6.28 4.61 -8.67
C ASN A 55 6.07 3.33 -7.85
N SER A 56 6.65 2.20 -8.25
CA SER A 56 6.54 0.95 -7.49
C SER A 56 7.24 1.02 -6.12
N THR A 57 8.28 1.85 -5.98
CA THR A 57 9.01 2.04 -4.72
C THR A 57 8.16 2.74 -3.65
N MET A 58 7.03 3.36 -4.03
CA MET A 58 6.07 3.92 -3.09
C MET A 58 5.65 2.91 -2.02
N PHE A 59 5.39 1.65 -2.39
CA PHE A 59 4.99 0.62 -1.41
C PHE A 59 6.09 0.32 -0.38
N LEU A 60 7.36 0.34 -0.80
CA LEU A 60 8.50 0.19 0.10
C LEU A 60 8.59 1.36 1.09
N ASN A 61 8.41 2.59 0.60
CA ASN A 61 8.41 3.77 1.46
C ASN A 61 7.24 3.77 2.46
N ILE A 62 6.03 3.39 2.01
CA ILE A 62 4.86 3.25 2.89
C ILE A 62 5.14 2.21 3.97
N PHE A 63 5.73 1.06 3.61
CA PHE A 63 6.06 0.02 4.58
C PHE A 63 7.09 0.48 5.61
N ILE A 64 8.14 1.18 5.18
CA ILE A 64 9.15 1.76 6.07
C ILE A 64 8.50 2.76 7.05
N VAL A 65 7.70 3.70 6.53
CA VAL A 65 6.99 4.67 7.37
C VAL A 65 6.04 3.97 8.34
N ALA A 66 5.31 2.94 7.89
CA ALA A 66 4.43 2.15 8.74
C ALA A 66 5.19 1.52 9.90
N VAL A 67 6.27 0.77 9.63
CA VAL A 67 7.05 0.10 10.69
C VAL A 67 7.69 1.11 11.65
N LEU A 68 8.26 2.20 11.13
CA LEU A 68 8.92 3.22 11.95
C LEU A 68 7.96 4.13 12.70
N SER A 69 6.68 4.17 12.33
CA SER A 69 5.69 5.08 12.93
C SER A 69 5.48 4.86 14.43
N ILE A 70 5.62 3.62 14.93
CA ILE A 70 5.47 3.34 16.37
C ILE A 70 6.72 3.76 17.15
N PRO A 71 7.96 3.36 16.80
CA PRO A 71 9.16 3.90 17.44
C PRO A 71 9.20 5.43 17.44
N MET A 72 8.79 6.03 16.32
CA MET A 72 8.70 7.47 16.17
C MET A 72 7.72 8.10 17.17
N LEU A 73 6.59 7.44 17.47
CA LEU A 73 5.63 7.90 18.48
C LEU A 73 6.27 7.98 19.87
N TYR A 74 7.06 6.99 20.27
CA TYR A 74 7.78 7.01 21.54
C TYR A 74 8.89 8.07 21.56
N ILE A 75 9.74 8.12 20.53
CA ILE A 75 10.83 9.11 20.42
C ILE A 75 10.28 10.54 20.50
N LYS A 76 9.17 10.82 19.81
CA LYS A 76 8.52 12.14 19.86
C LYS A 76 8.09 12.54 21.28
N ASN A 77 7.59 11.59 22.06
CA ASN A 77 7.04 11.85 23.39
C ASN A 77 8.11 11.85 24.50
N GLU A 78 9.21 11.12 24.32
CA GLU A 78 10.35 11.11 25.25
C GLU A 78 11.27 12.33 25.08
N TYR A 79 11.53 12.76 23.84
CA TYR A 79 12.50 13.82 23.55
C TYR A 79 11.80 15.13 23.15
N GLU A 80 11.55 16.01 24.13
CA GLU A 80 10.89 17.29 23.88
C GLU A 80 11.61 18.19 22.86
N SER A 81 12.94 18.11 22.81
CA SER A 81 13.77 18.85 21.84
C SER A 81 13.44 18.53 20.38
N LEU A 82 12.84 17.36 20.10
CA LEU A 82 12.44 16.96 18.75
C LEU A 82 11.03 17.43 18.36
N LYS A 83 10.24 17.99 19.29
CA LYS A 83 8.88 18.49 18.99
C LYS A 83 8.82 19.43 17.78
N PRO A 84 9.72 20.44 17.63
CA PRO A 84 9.73 21.30 16.44
C PRO A 84 9.92 20.54 15.13
N TYR A 85 10.79 19.52 15.12
CA TYR A 85 11.00 18.67 13.96
C TYR A 85 9.70 17.95 13.56
N PHE A 86 8.98 17.38 14.53
CA PHE A 86 7.70 16.70 14.27
C PHE A 86 6.59 17.66 13.80
N TYR A 87 6.58 18.92 14.25
CA TYR A 87 5.67 19.93 13.71
C TYR A 87 5.97 20.29 12.25
N VAL A 88 7.24 20.36 11.86
CA VAL A 88 7.57 20.56 10.44
C VAL A 88 7.20 19.32 9.63
N MET A 89 7.38 18.11 10.17
CA MET A 89 7.00 16.88 9.47
C MET A 89 5.49 16.71 9.31
N SER A 90 4.67 17.22 10.23
CA SER A 90 3.20 17.16 10.09
C SER A 90 2.70 17.94 8.88
N PHE A 91 3.47 18.91 8.35
CA PHE A 91 3.18 19.56 7.07
C PHE A 91 2.96 18.55 5.95
N PHE A 92 3.68 17.43 5.92
CA PHE A 92 3.55 16.42 4.87
C PHE A 92 2.20 15.70 4.86
N VAL A 93 1.37 15.82 5.92
CA VAL A 93 -0.03 15.37 5.92
C VAL A 93 -0.83 16.05 4.81
N VAL A 94 -0.45 17.26 4.39
CA VAL A 94 -1.05 17.96 3.25
C VAL A 94 -1.03 17.11 1.98
N SER A 95 -0.03 16.24 1.79
CA SER A 95 0.05 15.37 0.62
C SER A 95 -1.09 14.35 0.57
N SER A 96 -1.46 13.79 1.73
CA SER A 96 -2.61 12.89 1.86
C SER A 96 -3.93 13.62 1.61
N ILE A 97 -4.05 14.87 2.05
CA ILE A 97 -5.23 15.71 1.79
C ILE A 97 -5.35 16.01 0.29
N ILE A 98 -4.24 16.39 -0.37
CA ILE A 98 -4.22 16.60 -1.82
C ILE A 98 -4.65 15.32 -2.56
N PHE A 99 -4.11 14.17 -2.15
CA PHE A 99 -4.46 12.88 -2.73
C PHE A 99 -5.96 12.56 -2.57
N PHE A 100 -6.51 12.78 -1.37
CA PHE A 100 -7.93 12.65 -1.09
C PHE A 100 -8.78 13.57 -1.97
N VAL A 101 -8.39 14.82 -2.15
CA VAL A 101 -9.12 15.78 -3.00
C VAL A 101 -9.06 15.39 -4.47
N CYS A 102 -7.89 14.99 -4.98
CA CYS A 102 -7.75 14.54 -6.37
C CYS A 102 -8.65 13.34 -6.68
N TYR A 103 -8.68 12.35 -5.78
CA TYR A 103 -9.54 11.17 -5.95
C TYR A 103 -11.02 11.52 -5.80
N TRP A 104 -11.36 12.50 -4.97
CA TRP A 104 -12.74 12.99 -4.85
C TRP A 104 -13.22 13.58 -6.17
N PHE A 105 -12.43 14.43 -6.82
CA PHE A 105 -12.80 14.98 -8.13
C PHE A 105 -12.99 13.90 -9.19
N MET A 106 -12.19 12.83 -9.12
CA MET A 106 -12.33 11.71 -10.05
C MET A 106 -13.59 10.89 -9.78
N TYR A 107 -13.84 10.58 -8.50
CA TYR A 107 -15.04 9.89 -8.07
C TYR A 107 -16.30 10.67 -8.46
N LYS A 108 -16.31 11.97 -8.17
CA LYS A 108 -17.40 12.89 -8.46
C LYS A 108 -17.79 12.90 -9.94
N LYS A 109 -16.80 12.82 -10.82
CA LYS A 109 -17.02 12.82 -12.28
C LYS A 109 -17.71 11.55 -12.78
N ILE A 110 -17.52 10.42 -12.08
CA ILE A 110 -18.02 9.11 -12.51
C ILE A 110 -19.37 8.79 -11.83
N TYR A 111 -19.48 9.06 -10.52
CA TYR A 111 -20.60 8.57 -9.70
C TYR A 111 -21.61 9.66 -9.31
N GLY A 112 -21.22 10.94 -9.30
CA GLY A 112 -22.10 12.04 -8.88
C GLY A 112 -21.52 12.90 -7.75
N ASN A 113 -22.27 13.91 -7.31
CA ASN A 113 -21.81 14.92 -6.35
C ASN A 113 -22.79 15.14 -5.17
N SER A 114 -23.63 14.17 -4.86
CA SER A 114 -24.52 14.27 -3.71
C SER A 114 -23.77 14.01 -2.39
N LEU A 115 -24.38 14.38 -1.25
CA LEU A 115 -23.83 14.04 0.07
C LEU A 115 -23.69 12.52 0.26
N LYS A 116 -24.62 11.75 -0.31
CA LYS A 116 -24.57 10.28 -0.31
C LYS A 116 -23.32 9.79 -1.07
N ASP A 117 -23.05 10.34 -2.25
CA ASP A 117 -21.86 10.00 -3.04
C ASP A 117 -20.56 10.33 -2.29
N PHE A 118 -20.55 11.42 -1.52
CA PHE A 118 -19.40 11.78 -0.69
C PHE A 118 -19.17 10.80 0.47
N ILE A 119 -20.23 10.34 1.14
CA ILE A 119 -20.14 9.33 2.20
C ILE A 119 -19.67 7.99 1.64
N GLU A 120 -20.18 7.58 0.48
CA GLU A 120 -19.72 6.38 -0.23
C GLU A 120 -18.25 6.49 -0.63
N TYR A 121 -17.83 7.66 -1.13
CA TYR A 121 -16.43 7.95 -1.43
C TYR A 121 -15.53 7.85 -0.20
N LEU A 122 -15.93 8.38 0.95
CA LEU A 122 -15.18 8.26 2.20
C LEU A 122 -14.93 6.78 2.52
N GLY A 123 -16.00 5.97 2.52
CA GLY A 123 -15.89 4.53 2.77
C GLY A 123 -14.96 3.83 1.79
N MET A 124 -15.10 4.11 0.49
CA MET A 124 -14.23 3.53 -0.55
C MET A 124 -12.78 3.97 -0.43
N PHE A 125 -12.53 5.26 -0.20
CA PHE A 125 -11.18 5.80 -0.10
C PHE A 125 -10.42 5.19 1.08
N PHE A 126 -11.03 5.18 2.28
CA PHE A 126 -10.39 4.61 3.45
C PHE A 126 -10.22 3.09 3.34
N THR A 127 -11.19 2.39 2.72
CA THR A 127 -11.07 0.95 2.44
C THR A 127 -9.93 0.68 1.47
N PHE A 128 -9.89 1.39 0.34
CA PHE A 128 -8.85 1.28 -0.67
C PHE A 128 -7.47 1.54 -0.06
N PHE A 129 -7.33 2.65 0.67
CA PHE A 129 -6.05 3.07 1.24
C PHE A 129 -5.58 2.09 2.33
N SER A 130 -6.49 1.58 3.18
CA SER A 130 -6.16 0.55 4.17
C SER A 130 -5.69 -0.75 3.51
N ILE A 131 -6.42 -1.24 2.49
CA ILE A 131 -6.02 -2.46 1.77
C ILE A 131 -4.69 -2.26 1.02
N ALA A 132 -4.49 -1.10 0.38
CA ALA A 132 -3.24 -0.76 -0.29
C ALA A 132 -2.05 -0.76 0.69
N MET A 133 -2.24 -0.23 1.91
CA MET A 133 -1.25 -0.32 2.99
C MET A 133 -1.05 -1.76 3.48
N GLY A 134 -2.10 -2.57 3.57
CA GLY A 134 -2.00 -3.99 3.92
C GLY A 134 -1.15 -4.80 2.92
N PHE A 135 -1.15 -4.42 1.64
CA PHE A 135 -0.27 -5.03 0.63
C PHE A 135 1.18 -4.52 0.67
N SER A 136 1.49 -3.52 1.50
CA SER A 136 2.79 -2.85 1.48
C SER A 136 3.96 -3.80 1.77
N LEU A 137 3.84 -4.75 2.71
CA LEU A 137 4.90 -5.74 2.98
C LEU A 137 5.19 -6.62 1.74
N HIS A 138 4.14 -7.25 1.19
CA HIS A 138 4.26 -8.14 0.03
C HIS A 138 4.82 -7.40 -1.20
N ASN A 139 4.36 -6.17 -1.43
CA ASN A 139 4.85 -5.35 -2.53
C ASN A 139 6.28 -4.83 -2.29
N SER A 140 6.66 -4.56 -1.04
CA SER A 140 8.03 -4.16 -0.68
C SER A 140 9.02 -5.26 -1.02
N VAL A 141 8.68 -6.52 -0.74
CA VAL A 141 9.51 -7.67 -1.15
C VAL A 141 9.68 -7.69 -2.67
N ALA A 142 8.60 -7.53 -3.43
CA ALA A 142 8.65 -7.48 -4.89
C ALA A 142 9.58 -6.37 -5.42
N VAL A 143 9.46 -5.17 -4.84
CA VAL A 143 10.28 -3.99 -5.17
C VAL A 143 11.75 -4.23 -4.86
N LEU A 144 12.06 -4.76 -3.67
CA LEU A 144 13.44 -5.07 -3.27
C LEU A 144 14.05 -6.13 -4.19
N GLU A 145 13.32 -7.19 -4.51
CA GLU A 145 13.78 -8.18 -5.49
C GLU A 145 14.06 -7.56 -6.85
N GLY A 146 13.18 -6.67 -7.31
CA GLY A 146 13.35 -5.94 -8.56
C GLY A 146 14.58 -5.05 -8.55
N HIS A 147 14.79 -4.27 -7.48
CA HIS A 147 15.95 -3.39 -7.27
C HIS A 147 17.28 -4.15 -7.16
N PHE A 148 17.27 -5.34 -6.55
CA PHE A 148 18.44 -6.22 -6.50
C PHE A 148 18.64 -7.06 -7.77
N GLY A 149 17.64 -7.12 -8.66
CA GLY A 149 17.72 -7.90 -9.89
C GLY A 149 17.62 -9.41 -9.69
N LYS A 150 16.95 -9.84 -8.61
CA LYS A 150 16.75 -11.26 -8.32
C LYS A 150 15.87 -11.88 -9.39
N ARG A 151 16.39 -12.87 -10.11
CA ARG A 151 15.58 -13.67 -11.04
C ARG A 151 14.67 -14.59 -10.24
N SER A 152 13.36 -14.46 -10.42
CA SER A 152 12.34 -15.32 -9.81
C SER A 152 11.39 -15.84 -10.88
N ASP A 153 10.61 -16.87 -10.55
CA ASP A 153 9.60 -17.40 -11.44
C ASP A 153 8.55 -16.34 -11.80
N PHE A 154 8.14 -16.35 -13.07
CA PHE A 154 7.06 -15.51 -13.56
C PHE A 154 5.71 -16.18 -13.32
N VAL A 155 5.18 -16.03 -12.10
CA VAL A 155 3.87 -16.57 -11.74
C VAL A 155 2.77 -15.71 -12.39
N ARG A 156 2.09 -16.26 -13.41
CA ARG A 156 1.01 -15.54 -14.11
C ARG A 156 -0.20 -15.32 -13.20
N THR A 157 -0.82 -14.14 -13.30
CA THR A 157 -2.11 -13.89 -12.63
C THR A 157 -3.16 -14.83 -13.22
N PRO A 158 -3.90 -15.56 -12.38
CA PRO A 158 -4.97 -16.45 -12.82
C PRO A 158 -6.06 -15.66 -13.55
N LYS A 159 -6.61 -16.26 -14.61
CA LYS A 159 -7.83 -15.82 -15.28
C LYS A 159 -8.91 -16.85 -14.98
N PHE A 160 -10.00 -16.42 -14.35
CA PHE A 160 -11.04 -17.33 -13.87
C PHE A 160 -12.11 -17.54 -14.95
N ASN A 161 -12.19 -16.66 -15.96
CA ASN A 161 -13.12 -16.75 -17.10
C ASN A 161 -14.57 -16.96 -16.64
N ILE A 162 -14.95 -16.25 -15.58
CA ILE A 162 -16.28 -16.28 -14.99
C ILE A 162 -17.19 -15.41 -15.85
N ASN A 163 -18.21 -16.04 -16.44
CA ASN A 163 -19.18 -15.35 -17.29
C ASN A 163 -20.50 -15.05 -16.55
N SER A 164 -20.73 -15.67 -15.39
CA SER A 164 -21.93 -15.48 -14.57
C SER A 164 -21.61 -15.30 -13.08
N LEU A 165 -22.43 -14.52 -12.35
CA LEU A 165 -22.28 -14.34 -10.89
C LEU A 165 -22.43 -15.65 -10.08
N SER A 166 -22.99 -16.70 -10.70
CA SER A 166 -23.17 -18.04 -10.11
C SER A 166 -21.96 -18.97 -10.26
N ASP A 167 -20.96 -18.63 -11.07
CA ASP A 167 -19.81 -19.52 -11.27
C ASP A 167 -18.90 -19.57 -10.04
N SER A 168 -18.66 -20.78 -9.54
CA SER A 168 -17.78 -21.00 -8.38
C SER A 168 -16.30 -20.90 -8.77
N TRP A 169 -15.64 -19.83 -8.33
CA TRP A 169 -14.20 -19.63 -8.51
C TRP A 169 -13.32 -20.48 -7.58
N LYS A 170 -13.91 -21.09 -6.54
CA LYS A 170 -13.21 -21.77 -5.44
C LYS A 170 -12.45 -23.03 -5.86
N ASN A 171 -12.82 -23.64 -6.98
CA ASN A 171 -12.20 -24.87 -7.49
C ASN A 171 -11.12 -24.63 -8.56
N ASN A 172 -10.67 -23.38 -8.75
CA ASN A 172 -9.70 -23.08 -9.79
C ASN A 172 -8.30 -23.61 -9.43
N LYS A 173 -7.68 -24.36 -10.35
CA LYS A 173 -6.34 -24.96 -10.21
C LYS A 173 -5.21 -23.98 -9.87
N TYR A 174 -5.42 -22.68 -10.13
CA TYR A 174 -4.44 -21.64 -9.87
C TYR A 174 -4.51 -21.08 -8.44
N LEU A 175 -5.46 -21.53 -7.62
CA LEU A 175 -5.51 -21.20 -6.19
C LEU A 175 -4.51 -22.07 -5.44
N SER A 176 -3.41 -21.46 -4.99
CA SER A 176 -2.47 -22.11 -4.08
C SER A 176 -3.12 -22.24 -2.70
N LYS A 177 -3.19 -23.48 -2.19
CA LYS A 177 -3.59 -23.78 -0.81
C LYS A 177 -2.47 -23.57 0.21
N LYS A 178 -1.24 -23.35 -0.25
CA LYS A 178 -0.09 -23.13 0.64
C LYS A 178 -0.09 -21.69 1.15
N ILE A 179 -0.12 -21.54 2.47
CA ILE A 179 0.06 -20.26 3.15
C ILE A 179 1.54 -19.90 3.10
N PRO A 180 1.92 -18.80 2.42
CA PRO A 180 3.30 -18.39 2.34
C PRO A 180 3.76 -17.69 3.63
N ILE A 181 5.06 -17.76 3.93
CA ILE A 181 5.63 -17.27 5.20
C ILE A 181 5.35 -15.77 5.46
N TYR A 182 5.23 -14.95 4.41
CA TYR A 182 4.90 -13.53 4.55
C TYR A 182 3.51 -13.28 5.16
N VAL A 183 2.58 -14.25 5.08
CA VAL A 183 1.28 -14.14 5.77
C VAL A 183 1.44 -14.16 7.28
N LEU A 184 2.40 -14.93 7.82
CA LEU A 184 2.70 -14.88 9.25
C LEU A 184 3.17 -13.48 9.67
N PHE A 185 4.05 -12.87 8.87
CA PHE A 185 4.53 -11.51 9.12
C PHE A 185 3.42 -10.47 9.03
N GLU A 186 2.44 -10.63 8.15
CA GLU A 186 1.26 -9.75 8.11
C GLU A 186 0.42 -9.86 9.39
N GLY A 187 0.22 -11.07 9.92
CA GLY A 187 -0.45 -11.27 11.20
C GLY A 187 0.31 -10.63 12.36
N LEU A 188 1.64 -10.76 12.38
CA LEU A 188 2.50 -10.06 13.36
C LEU A 188 2.41 -8.55 13.23
N LEU A 189 2.35 -8.03 12.00
CA LEU A 189 2.17 -6.60 11.74
C LEU A 189 0.78 -6.11 12.17
N THR A 190 -0.28 -6.91 12.03
CA THR A 190 -1.59 -6.59 12.60
C THR A 190 -1.48 -6.39 14.11
N LEU A 191 -0.84 -7.32 14.83
CA LEU A 191 -0.63 -7.18 16.27
C LEU A 191 0.23 -5.95 16.61
N TYR A 192 1.30 -5.72 15.83
CA TYR A 192 2.17 -4.56 15.97
C TYR A 192 1.41 -3.23 15.83
N PHE A 193 0.53 -3.10 14.85
CA PHE A 193 -0.28 -1.88 14.69
C PHE A 193 -1.40 -1.78 15.72
N GLY A 194 -1.92 -2.90 16.23
CA GLY A 194 -2.78 -2.92 17.41
C GLY A 194 -2.06 -2.38 18.64
N PHE A 195 -0.78 -2.75 18.83
CA PHE A 195 0.09 -2.15 19.84
C PHE A 195 0.34 -0.66 19.59
N GLY A 196 0.47 -0.21 18.33
CA GLY A 196 0.57 1.21 18.00
C GLY A 196 -0.67 2.01 18.42
N MET A 197 -1.85 1.47 18.15
CA MET A 197 -3.12 2.06 18.61
C MET A 197 -3.19 2.14 20.14
N TYR A 198 -2.79 1.07 20.84
CA TYR A 198 -2.70 1.08 22.31
C TYR A 198 -1.67 2.12 22.80
N SER A 199 -0.50 2.18 22.16
CA SER A 199 0.58 3.10 22.52
C SER A 199 0.11 4.55 22.46
N ALA A 200 -0.78 4.92 21.53
CA ALA A 200 -1.34 6.28 21.46
C ALA A 200 -2.04 6.73 22.76
N PHE A 201 -2.60 5.81 23.55
CA PHE A 201 -3.21 6.11 24.85
C PHE A 201 -2.20 6.15 26.00
N VAL A 202 -1.08 5.43 25.86
CA VAL A 202 -0.06 5.28 26.91
C VAL A 202 0.99 6.39 26.83
N VAL A 203 1.39 6.76 25.61
CA VAL A 203 2.42 7.76 25.38
C VAL A 203 1.83 9.17 25.49
N GLY A 204 2.54 10.06 26.17
CA GLY A 204 2.15 11.47 26.32
C GLY A 204 1.64 11.81 27.72
N ASN A 205 2.23 12.86 28.30
CA ASN A 205 2.04 13.25 29.70
C ASN A 205 0.65 13.84 30.04
N GLN A 206 -0.22 14.04 29.03
CA GLN A 206 -1.49 14.77 29.15
C GLN A 206 -2.67 14.01 28.52
N GLY A 207 -2.67 12.67 28.59
CA GLY A 207 -3.81 11.86 28.16
C GLY A 207 -3.72 11.26 26.75
N GLY A 208 -2.50 11.03 26.25
CA GLY A 208 -2.25 10.33 24.97
C GLY A 208 -1.70 11.22 23.85
N ASP A 209 -1.20 10.59 22.79
CA ASP A 209 -0.80 11.19 21.52
C ASP A 209 -1.47 10.48 20.34
N PHE A 210 -2.59 11.03 19.90
CA PHE A 210 -3.44 10.44 18.85
C PHE A 210 -3.06 10.87 17.43
N GLY A 211 -1.96 11.61 17.24
CA GLY A 211 -1.61 12.16 15.92
C GLY A 211 -1.45 11.11 14.82
N LEU A 212 -0.95 9.91 15.18
CA LEU A 212 -0.78 8.78 14.26
C LEU A 212 -1.88 7.72 14.38
N PHE A 213 -2.86 7.91 15.27
CA PHE A 213 -3.87 6.91 15.56
C PHE A 213 -4.71 6.52 14.33
N PRO A 214 -5.21 7.47 13.49
CA PRO A 214 -5.93 7.09 12.27
C PRO A 214 -5.07 6.27 11.31
N PHE A 215 -3.78 6.59 11.21
CA PHE A 215 -2.83 5.87 10.36
C PHE A 215 -2.61 4.44 10.87
N HIS A 216 -2.39 4.26 12.18
CA HIS A 216 -2.26 2.93 12.80
C HIS A 216 -3.53 2.10 12.70
N LEU A 217 -4.72 2.72 12.84
CA LEU A 217 -6.00 2.04 12.65
C LEU A 217 -6.14 1.50 11.23
N MET A 218 -5.81 2.30 10.22
CA MET A 218 -5.89 1.85 8.83
C MET A 218 -4.86 0.76 8.52
N LEU A 219 -3.67 0.82 9.11
CA LEU A 219 -2.67 -0.24 9.01
C LEU A 219 -3.15 -1.53 9.69
N PHE A 220 -3.72 -1.43 10.89
CA PHE A 220 -4.31 -2.56 11.62
C PHE A 220 -5.40 -3.25 10.79
N LEU A 221 -6.37 -2.48 10.28
CA LEU A 221 -7.45 -3.00 9.45
C LEU A 221 -6.94 -3.55 8.11
N GLY A 222 -5.99 -2.86 7.47
CA GLY A 222 -5.39 -3.26 6.20
C GLY A 222 -4.65 -4.59 6.29
N PHE A 223 -3.66 -4.68 7.18
CA PHE A 223 -2.91 -5.91 7.41
C PHE A 223 -3.81 -7.03 7.95
N GLY A 224 -4.74 -6.71 8.86
CA GLY A 224 -5.68 -7.67 9.41
C GLY A 224 -6.60 -8.28 8.33
N TYR A 225 -7.13 -7.45 7.43
CA TYR A 225 -7.93 -7.91 6.30
C TYR A 225 -7.12 -8.82 5.37
N VAL A 226 -5.92 -8.37 4.97
CA VAL A 226 -5.05 -9.13 4.06
C VAL A 226 -4.64 -10.47 4.68
N PHE A 227 -4.27 -10.48 5.96
CA PHE A 227 -3.97 -11.69 6.73
C PHE A 227 -5.17 -12.65 6.77
N PHE A 228 -6.31 -12.17 7.27
CA PHE A 228 -7.53 -12.98 7.44
C PHE A 228 -8.00 -13.58 6.12
N LYS A 229 -8.05 -12.79 5.05
CA LYS A 229 -8.44 -13.28 3.72
C LYS A 229 -7.42 -14.26 3.15
N SER A 230 -6.13 -14.11 3.46
CA SER A 230 -5.11 -15.05 3.01
C SER A 230 -5.22 -16.41 3.70
N VAL A 231 -5.53 -16.43 4.99
CA VAL A 231 -5.75 -17.68 5.74
C VAL A 231 -7.06 -18.34 5.27
N THR A 232 -8.17 -17.61 5.27
CA THR A 232 -9.49 -18.15 4.93
C THR A 232 -9.68 -18.54 3.47
N SER A 233 -8.91 -17.95 2.54
CA SER A 233 -8.96 -18.34 1.11
C SER A 233 -8.00 -19.48 0.76
N SER A 234 -7.13 -19.89 1.70
CA SER A 234 -6.19 -21.01 1.52
C SER A 234 -6.72 -22.32 2.13
N VAL A 235 -7.74 -22.24 2.98
CA VAL A 235 -8.52 -23.35 3.55
C VAL A 235 -9.71 -23.66 2.65
#